data_AF-A0A842MSP0-F1
#
_entry.id   AF-A0A842MSP0-F1
#
_cell.length_a   1.000
_cell.length_b   1.000
_cell.length_c   1.000
_cell.angle_alpha   90.00
_cell.angle_beta   90.00
_cell.angle_gamma   90.00
#
_symmetry.space_group_name_H-M   'P 1'
#
loop_
_entity.id
_entity.type
_entity.pdbx_description
1 polymer ?
#
loop_
_entity_poly.entity_id
_entity_poly.type
_entity_poly.pdbx_seq_one_letter_code
_entity_poly.pdbx_strand_id
1 'polypeptide(L)'
;SVRSDIEAGEKAVSKNFVHYEPDVVDFIRRCETKEQAEEIIDYLERRGEIGKEYADRLRKQLKEKGVRSFGPKKEDDYYLKHGLPEK
;
A
#
# COMPACT_ATOMS: atom_id res chain seq x y z
N SER A 1 5.89 -18.75 13.81
CA SER A 1 4.76 -18.15 13.09
C SER A 1 4.58 -16.75 13.63
N VAL A 2 5.29 -15.78 13.07
CA VAL A 2 5.19 -14.38 13.47
C VAL A 2 4.05 -13.77 12.68
N ARG A 3 2.91 -13.60 13.37
CA ARG A 3 1.86 -12.71 12.91
C ARG A 3 2.46 -11.32 12.95
N SER A 4 2.82 -10.78 11.79
CA SER A 4 3.25 -9.40 11.66
C SER A 4 2.09 -8.52 12.10
N ASP A 5 2.19 -7.98 13.31
CA ASP A 5 1.26 -7.01 13.86
C ASP A 5 1.28 -5.78 12.94
N ILE A 6 0.31 -5.71 12.02
CA ILE A 6 0.20 -4.69 10.98
C ILE A 6 0.23 -3.30 11.61
N GLU A 7 -0.34 -3.17 12.82
CA GLU A 7 -0.38 -1.94 13.61
C GLU A 7 1.02 -1.44 14.04
N ALA A 8 1.97 -2.35 14.30
CA ALA A 8 3.35 -1.99 14.67
C ALA A 8 4.15 -1.46 13.48
N GLY A 9 3.83 -1.89 12.25
CA GLY A 9 4.43 -1.36 11.03
C GLY A 9 4.01 0.07 10.71
N GLU A 10 2.74 0.40 10.97
CA GLU A 10 2.17 1.74 10.69
C GLU A 10 2.81 2.85 11.56
N LYS A 11 3.13 2.53 12.83
CA LYS A 11 3.71 3.49 13.78
C LYS A 11 5.20 3.76 13.57
N ALA A 12 5.93 2.84 12.92
CA ALA A 12 7.36 2.98 12.66
C ALA A 12 7.66 3.76 11.36
N VAL A 13 6.77 3.71 10.37
CA VAL A 13 6.94 4.38 9.07
C VAL A 13 6.63 5.89 9.15
N SER A 14 5.68 6.28 9.99
CA SER A 14 5.19 7.68 10.08
C SER A 14 6.22 8.70 10.58
N LYS A 15 7.32 8.30 11.23
CA LYS A 15 8.33 9.23 11.75
C LYS A 15 9.49 9.55 10.79
N ASN A 16 9.75 8.72 9.77
CA ASN A 16 10.93 8.86 8.90
C ASN A 16 10.62 9.36 7.48
N PHE A 17 9.35 9.48 7.09
CA PHE A 17 8.93 9.88 5.74
C PHE A 17 8.17 11.20 5.73
N VAL A 18 8.76 12.25 6.31
CA VAL A 18 8.17 13.61 6.38
C VAL A 18 7.89 14.21 4.97
N HIS A 19 8.37 13.59 3.89
CA HIS A 19 8.21 14.04 2.50
C HIS A 19 7.66 12.97 1.52
N TYR A 20 7.18 11.83 2.02
CA TYR A 20 6.57 10.81 1.17
C TYR A 20 5.27 10.32 1.81
N GLU A 21 4.14 10.84 1.33
CA GLU A 21 2.82 10.31 1.63
C GLU A 21 2.51 9.22 0.60
N PRO A 22 2.59 7.92 0.96
CA PRO A 22 2.21 6.85 0.04
C PRO A 22 0.73 6.95 -0.30
N ASP A 23 0.42 7.03 -1.60
CA ASP A 23 -0.95 6.98 -2.11
C ASP A 23 -1.52 5.54 -1.98
N VAL A 24 -2.84 5.36 -2.00
CA VAL A 24 -3.51 4.04 -1.97
C VAL A 24 -2.94 3.07 -3.00
N VAL A 25 -2.55 3.60 -4.17
CA VAL A 25 -1.91 2.83 -5.25
C VAL A 25 -0.57 2.23 -4.81
N ASP A 26 0.20 2.92 -3.97
CA ASP A 26 1.49 2.43 -3.49
C ASP A 26 1.33 1.25 -2.53
N PHE A 27 0.32 1.29 -1.68
CA PHE A 27 -0.03 0.15 -0.83
C PHE A 27 -0.48 -1.04 -1.68
N ILE A 28 -1.35 -0.82 -2.66
CA ILE A 28 -1.81 -1.88 -3.58
C ILE A 28 -0.65 -2.51 -4.37
N ARG A 29 0.35 -1.71 -4.79
CA ARG A 29 1.51 -2.22 -5.54
C ARG A 29 2.44 -3.13 -4.73
N ARG A 30 2.34 -3.12 -3.40
CA ARG A 30 3.05 -4.05 -2.52
C ARG A 30 2.31 -5.38 -2.37
N CYS A 31 1.01 -5.41 -2.65
CA CYS A 31 0.23 -6.63 -2.60
C CYS A 31 0.70 -7.67 -3.63
N GLU A 32 0.62 -8.94 -3.23
CA GLU A 32 0.83 -10.10 -4.09
C GLU A 32 -0.49 -10.62 -4.65
N THR A 33 -1.56 -10.53 -3.85
CA THR A 33 -2.86 -11.10 -4.19
C THR A 33 -3.96 -10.04 -4.25
N LYS A 34 -5.10 -10.40 -4.87
CA LYS A 34 -6.24 -9.49 -4.98
C LYS A 34 -6.85 -9.24 -3.60
N GLU A 35 -6.91 -10.25 -2.76
CA GLU A 35 -7.49 -10.20 -1.42
C GLU A 35 -6.76 -9.19 -0.54
N GLN A 36 -5.42 -9.17 -0.58
CA GLN A 36 -4.61 -8.17 0.12
C GLN A 36 -4.92 -6.74 -0.35
N ALA A 37 -5.07 -6.55 -1.67
CA ALA A 37 -5.39 -5.23 -2.22
C ALA A 37 -6.82 -4.79 -1.88
N GLU A 38 -7.78 -5.72 -1.83
CA GLU A 38 -9.15 -5.45 -1.36
C GLU A 38 -9.17 -5.01 0.10
N GLU A 39 -8.42 -5.70 0.99
CA GLU A 39 -8.31 -5.31 2.40
C GLU A 39 -7.75 -3.89 2.58
N ILE A 40 -6.74 -3.51 1.79
CA ILE A 40 -6.18 -2.15 1.80
C ILE A 40 -7.22 -1.11 1.37
N ILE A 41 -7.96 -1.37 0.29
CA ILE A 41 -9.00 -0.46 -0.20
C ILE A 41 -10.11 -0.30 0.84
N ASP A 42 -10.57 -1.40 1.43
CA ASP A 42 -11.61 -1.41 2.46
C ASP A 42 -11.17 -0.66 3.72
N TYR A 43 -9.92 -0.87 4.16
CA TYR A 43 -9.37 -0.19 5.33
C TYR A 43 -9.30 1.33 5.14
N LEU A 44 -8.78 1.79 4.00
CA LEU A 44 -8.66 3.22 3.70
C LEU A 44 -10.03 3.89 3.48
N GLU A 45 -10.99 3.19 2.88
CA GLU A 45 -12.36 3.69 2.76
C GLU A 45 -13.03 3.83 4.13
N ARG A 46 -12.89 2.81 5.01
CA ARG A 46 -13.47 2.85 6.36
C ARG A 46 -12.89 3.98 7.22
N ARG A 47 -11.63 4.35 6.99
CA ARG A 47 -10.97 5.49 7.65
C ARG A 47 -11.31 6.84 7.04
N GLY A 48 -11.97 6.87 5.88
CA GLY A 48 -12.27 8.11 5.14
C GLY A 48 -11.05 8.71 4.44
N GLU A 49 -9.95 7.95 4.31
CA GLU A 49 -8.73 8.35 3.58
C GLU A 49 -9.00 8.38 2.07
N ILE A 50 -9.90 7.51 1.60
CA ILE A 50 -10.43 7.52 0.23
C ILE A 50 -11.95 7.55 0.24
N GLY A 51 -12.54 8.26 -0.73
CA GLY A 51 -13.98 8.28 -0.93
C GLY A 51 -14.51 7.01 -1.60
N LYS A 52 -15.79 6.69 -1.34
CA LYS A 52 -16.47 5.51 -1.88
C LYS A 52 -16.36 5.36 -3.40
N GLU A 53 -16.60 6.42 -4.15
CA GLU A 53 -16.49 6.39 -5.61
C GLU A 53 -15.09 6.01 -6.09
N TYR A 54 -14.06 6.45 -5.37
CA TYR A 54 -12.68 6.11 -5.71
C TYR A 54 -12.37 4.66 -5.32
N ALA A 55 -12.78 4.22 -4.14
CA ALA A 55 -12.68 2.82 -3.71
C ALA A 55 -13.35 1.86 -4.71
N ASP A 56 -14.55 2.20 -5.20
CA ASP A 56 -15.27 1.39 -6.18
C ASP A 56 -14.55 1.30 -7.54
N ARG A 57 -13.91 2.40 -7.98
CA ARG A 57 -13.05 2.37 -9.18
C ARG A 57 -11.85 1.44 -8.99
N LEU A 58 -11.19 1.49 -7.82
CA LEU A 58 -10.06 0.63 -7.50
C LEU A 58 -10.47 -0.84 -7.47
N ARG A 59 -11.58 -1.19 -6.80
CA ARG A 59 -12.13 -2.56 -6.78
C ARG A 59 -12.44 -3.07 -8.18
N LYS A 60 -13.08 -2.24 -9.02
CA LYS A 60 -13.37 -2.60 -10.42
C LYS A 60 -12.09 -2.92 -11.19
N GLN A 61 -11.10 -2.04 -11.13
CA GLN A 61 -9.81 -2.25 -11.78
C GLN A 61 -9.10 -3.51 -11.26
N LEU A 62 -9.10 -3.73 -9.94
CA LEU A 62 -8.50 -4.89 -9.31
C LEU A 62 -9.17 -6.20 -9.74
N LYS A 63 -10.50 -6.22 -9.81
CA LYS A 63 -11.28 -7.37 -10.26
C LYS A 63 -10.98 -7.72 -11.71
N GLU A 64 -11.02 -6.72 -12.60
CA GLU A 64 -10.88 -6.87 -14.05
C GLU A 64 -9.44 -7.15 -14.49
N LYS A 65 -8.47 -6.43 -13.93
CA LYS A 65 -7.08 -6.38 -14.44
C LYS A 65 -6.04 -6.92 -13.45
N GLY A 66 -6.43 -7.17 -12.20
CA GLY A 66 -5.53 -7.66 -11.15
C GLY A 66 -4.57 -6.59 -10.59
N VAL A 67 -3.82 -7.00 -9.57
CA VAL A 67 -2.96 -6.11 -8.76
C VAL A 67 -1.89 -5.41 -9.61
N ARG A 68 -1.34 -6.08 -10.64
CA ARG A 68 -0.29 -5.51 -11.50
C ARG A 68 -0.78 -4.43 -12.45
N SER A 69 -2.09 -4.20 -12.55
CA SER A 69 -2.65 -3.06 -13.27
C SER A 69 -2.39 -1.71 -12.59
N PHE A 70 -2.05 -1.73 -11.29
CA PHE A 70 -1.70 -0.55 -10.52
C PHE A 70 -0.22 -0.15 -10.66
N GLY A 71 0.56 -0.92 -11.42
CA GLY A 71 1.97 -0.67 -11.69
C GLY A 71 2.88 -1.86 -11.33
N PRO A 72 4.19 -1.74 -11.60
CA PRO A 72 5.14 -2.78 -11.25
C PRO A 72 5.19 -2.98 -9.74
N LYS A 73 5.39 -4.24 -9.32
CA LYS A 73 5.50 -4.62 -7.90
C LYS A 73 6.60 -3.79 -7.25
N LYS A 74 6.27 -3.12 -6.14
CA LYS A 74 7.29 -2.52 -5.29
C LYS A 74 7.88 -3.64 -4.42
N GLU A 75 9.19 -3.87 -4.54
CA GLU A 75 9.88 -4.78 -3.62
C GLU A 75 9.99 -4.12 -2.24
N ASP A 76 9.87 -4.93 -1.18
CA ASP A 76 10.03 -4.46 0.20
C ASP A 76 11.43 -3.86 0.45
N ASP A 77 12.43 -4.32 -0.32
CA ASP A 77 13.82 -3.87 -0.25
C ASP A 77 14.13 -2.58 -1.02
N TYR A 78 13.11 -1.85 -1.51
CA TYR A 78 13.34 -0.62 -2.29
C TYR A 78 14.24 0.38 -1.55
N TYR A 79 14.11 0.49 -0.23
CA TYR A 79 14.96 1.36 0.60
C TYR A 79 16.30 0.73 1.01
N LEU A 80 16.39 -0.59 1.07
CA LEU A 80 17.65 -1.31 1.33
C LEU A 80 18.59 -1.25 0.12
N LYS A 81 18.04 -1.27 -1.10
CA LYS A 81 18.83 -1.30 -2.34
C LYS A 81 19.23 0.08 -2.88
N HIS A 82 18.56 1.17 -2.48
CA HIS A 82 18.78 2.50 -3.06
C HIS A 82 19.42 3.53 -2.11
N GLY A 83 19.82 3.11 -0.91
CA GLY A 83 20.67 3.91 -0.03
C GLY A 83 19.97 5.12 0.60
N LEU A 84 19.90 5.15 1.93
CA LEU A 84 19.73 6.42 2.63
C LEU A 84 20.89 7.34 2.19
N PRO A 85 20.65 8.63 1.86
CA PRO A 85 21.75 9.54 1.58
C PRO A 85 22.69 9.54 2.79
N GLU A 86 23.95 9.18 2.56
CA GLU A 86 24.99 9.32 3.56
C GLU A 86 25.08 10.79 3.96
N LYS A 87 25.18 11.03 5.28
CA LYS A 87 25.27 12.35 5.89
C LYS A 87 26.53 13.09 5.45
#